data_AF-A0A357Z7W6-F1
#
_entry.id   AF-A0A357Z7W6-F1
#
_cell.length_a   1.000
_cell.length_b   1.000
_cell.length_c   1.000
_cell.angle_alpha   90.00
_cell.angle_beta   90.00
_cell.angle_gamma   90.00
#
_symmetry.space_group_name_H-M   'P 1'
#
loop_
_entity.id
_entity.type
_entity.pdbx_description
1 polymer ?
#
loop_
_entity_poly.entity_id
_entity_poly.type
_entity_poly.pdbx_seq_one_letter_code
_entity_poly.pdbx_strand_id
1 'polypeptide(L)'
;DHPTEKNNLIQILGADVTLLFEQSPEDKLNYIQQLQSQGRKVMMVGDGLNDAGALQKSNVGIAVTDQSHLFTPASDAILAGEQMSVLDELINYAKKAKLIIILIFSLSIIYNIVGMYFATSAQLSPMVAAILMPISSISIVALSALLSFLFSSTIRSKN
;
A
#
# COMPACT_ATOMS: atom_id res chain seq x y z
N ASP A 1 -10.40 25.90 0.25
CA ASP A 1 -10.56 26.58 -1.04
C ASP A 1 -11.93 27.17 -1.21
N HIS A 2 -12.02 28.22 -2.04
CA HIS A 2 -13.25 28.92 -2.34
C HIS A 2 -14.01 28.25 -3.50
N PRO A 3 -15.35 28.34 -3.54
CA PRO A 3 -16.19 27.74 -4.59
C PRO A 3 -15.90 28.25 -6.01
N THR A 4 -15.16 29.35 -6.14
CA THR A 4 -14.80 29.99 -7.42
C THR A 4 -13.97 29.08 -8.32
N GLU A 5 -13.20 28.16 -7.74
CA GLU A 5 -12.35 27.23 -8.50
C GLU A 5 -13.07 25.99 -9.01
N LYS A 6 -14.35 25.81 -8.64
CA LYS A 6 -15.13 24.61 -8.95
C LYS A 6 -15.11 24.23 -10.42
N ASN A 7 -15.29 25.20 -11.31
CA ASN A 7 -15.32 24.92 -12.75
C ASN A 7 -13.97 24.43 -13.29
N ASN A 8 -12.87 24.97 -12.76
CA ASN A 8 -11.52 24.55 -13.14
C ASN A 8 -11.23 23.13 -12.63
N LEU A 9 -11.57 22.84 -11.36
CA LEU A 9 -11.37 21.52 -10.77
C LEU A 9 -12.21 20.43 -11.44
N ILE A 10 -13.44 20.73 -11.85
CA ILE A 10 -14.28 19.78 -12.60
C ILE A 10 -13.67 19.43 -13.96
N GLN A 11 -13.03 20.38 -14.64
CA GLN A 11 -12.35 20.10 -15.92
C GLN A 11 -11.15 19.16 -15.74
N ILE A 12 -10.45 19.26 -14.61
CA ILE A 12 -9.27 18.44 -14.32
C ILE A 12 -9.66 17.06 -13.77
N LEU A 13 -10.59 17.01 -12.82
CA LEU A 13 -10.92 15.81 -12.04
C LEU A 13 -12.10 15.02 -12.62
N GLY A 14 -12.91 15.66 -13.47
CA GLY A 14 -14.12 15.08 -14.05
C GLY A 14 -15.40 15.51 -13.32
N ALA A 15 -16.53 15.41 -14.03
CA ALA A 15 -17.84 15.86 -13.54
C ALA A 15 -18.44 14.97 -12.43
N ASP A 16 -18.02 13.71 -12.34
CA ASP A 16 -18.53 12.75 -11.36
C ASP A 16 -17.90 12.91 -9.97
N VAL A 17 -16.94 13.83 -9.82
CA VAL A 17 -16.21 14.03 -8.56
C VAL A 17 -17.00 14.95 -7.63
N THR A 18 -17.24 14.49 -6.41
CA THR A 18 -17.81 15.32 -5.33
C THR A 18 -16.77 16.32 -4.85
N LEU A 19 -17.06 17.61 -5.03
CA LEU A 19 -16.22 18.72 -4.55
C LEU A 19 -16.89 19.41 -3.37
N LEU A 20 -16.17 19.50 -2.25
CA LEU A 20 -16.59 20.20 -1.04
C LEU A 20 -15.61 21.35 -0.78
N PHE A 21 -16.12 22.57 -0.65
CA PHE A 21 -15.33 23.78 -0.44
C PHE A 21 -15.49 24.30 0.99
N GLU A 22 -14.58 25.17 1.43
CA GLU A 22 -14.65 25.80 2.77
C GLU A 22 -14.69 24.80 3.94
N GLN A 23 -14.07 23.64 3.76
CA GLN A 23 -14.05 22.56 4.77
C GLN A 23 -12.99 22.83 5.84
N SER A 24 -13.38 22.73 7.11
CA SER A 24 -12.45 22.72 8.23
C SER A 24 -11.71 21.37 8.32
N PRO A 25 -10.60 21.28 9.09
CA PRO A 25 -9.92 20.00 9.34
C PRO A 25 -10.85 18.94 9.94
N GLU A 26 -11.81 19.34 10.78
CA GLU A 26 -12.79 18.45 11.38
C GLU A 26 -13.81 17.94 10.34
N ASP A 27 -14.25 18.80 9.42
CA ASP A 27 -15.15 18.39 8.33
C ASP A 27 -14.51 17.33 7.42
N LYS A 28 -13.23 17.49 7.09
CA LYS A 28 -12.48 16.50 6.31
C LYS A 28 -12.44 15.14 7.00
N LEU A 29 -12.16 15.13 8.31
CA LEU A 29 -12.16 13.91 9.12
C LEU A 29 -13.54 13.26 9.17
N ASN A 30 -14.58 14.05 9.42
CA ASN A 30 -15.96 13.58 9.50
C ASN A 30 -16.44 12.99 8.16
N TYR A 31 -16.04 13.59 7.04
CA TYR A 31 -16.34 13.08 5.71
C TYR A 31 -15.72 11.69 5.48
N ILE A 32 -14.46 11.50 5.88
CA ILE A 32 -13.81 10.18 5.80
C ILE A 32 -14.55 9.16 6.69
N GLN A 33 -14.92 9.56 7.90
CA GLN A 33 -15.68 8.70 8.80
C GLN A 33 -17.04 8.30 8.22
N GLN A 34 -17.73 9.22 7.54
CA GLN A 34 -18.98 8.94 6.84
C GLN A 34 -18.78 7.94 5.70
N LEU A 35 -17.73 8.08 4.90
CA LEU A 35 -17.43 7.12 3.84
C LEU A 35 -17.11 5.73 4.42
N GLN A 36 -16.35 5.69 5.51
CA GLN A 36 -16.02 4.44 6.21
C GLN A 36 -17.26 3.77 6.83
N SER A 37 -18.21 4.54 7.37
CA SER A 37 -19.47 3.97 7.90
C SER A 37 -20.35 3.34 6.82
N GLN A 38 -20.17 3.74 5.56
CA GLN A 38 -20.76 3.10 4.39
C GLN A 38 -19.97 1.87 3.90
N GLY A 39 -18.96 1.42 4.65
CA GLY A 39 -18.12 0.27 4.32
C GLY A 39 -17.06 0.56 3.24
N ARG A 40 -16.83 1.83 2.89
CA ARG A 40 -15.78 2.20 1.93
C ARG A 40 -14.40 2.15 2.61
N LYS A 41 -13.38 1.81 1.83
CA LYS A 41 -11.97 1.99 2.20
C LYS A 41 -11.49 3.29 1.57
N VAL A 42 -10.99 4.20 2.39
CA VAL A 42 -10.67 5.57 1.99
C VAL A 42 -9.16 5.77 2.03
N MET A 43 -8.59 6.24 0.92
CA MET A 43 -7.24 6.79 0.88
C MET A 43 -7.35 8.30 0.89
N MET A 44 -6.62 8.96 1.78
CA MET A 44 -6.51 10.43 1.77
C MET A 44 -5.14 10.83 1.23
N VAL A 45 -5.14 11.84 0.36
CA VAL A 45 -3.92 12.48 -0.14
C VAL A 45 -4.02 13.96 0.22
N GLY A 46 -3.00 14.52 0.88
CA GLY A 46 -3.00 15.90 1.37
C GLY A 46 -1.60 16.40 1.70
N ASP A 47 -1.47 17.64 2.14
CA ASP A 47 -0.17 18.27 2.43
C ASP A 47 0.47 17.81 3.77
N GLY A 48 -0.36 17.26 4.66
CA GLY A 48 0.05 16.82 5.99
C GLY A 48 0.00 17.89 7.08
N LEU A 49 -0.12 19.17 6.74
CA LEU A 49 -0.18 20.26 7.71
C LEU A 49 -1.61 20.46 8.23
N ASN A 50 -2.53 20.77 7.31
CA ASN A 50 -3.93 21.03 7.66
C ASN A 50 -4.78 19.75 7.63
N ASP A 51 -4.20 18.66 7.11
CA ASP A 51 -4.88 17.41 6.81
C ASP A 51 -4.52 16.27 7.76
N ALA A 52 -3.68 16.51 8.77
CA ALA A 52 -3.15 15.47 9.65
C ALA A 52 -4.24 14.57 10.27
N GLY A 53 -5.30 15.15 10.84
CA GLY A 53 -6.38 14.36 11.46
C GLY A 53 -7.13 13.49 10.44
N ALA A 54 -7.35 14.01 9.25
CA ALA A 54 -8.05 13.32 8.19
C ALA A 54 -7.16 12.23 7.55
N LEU A 55 -5.86 12.48 7.38
CA LEU A 55 -4.86 11.49 6.97
C LEU A 55 -4.82 10.32 7.96
N GLN A 56 -4.74 10.59 9.25
CA GLN A 56 -4.73 9.55 10.29
C GLN A 56 -6.04 8.76 10.37
N LYS A 57 -7.18 9.41 10.06
CA LYS A 57 -8.49 8.75 10.08
C LYS A 57 -8.70 7.83 8.87
N SER A 58 -8.06 8.14 7.75
CA SER A 58 -8.17 7.35 6.53
C SER A 58 -7.61 5.93 6.69
N ASN A 59 -7.93 5.04 5.75
CA ASN A 59 -7.33 3.70 5.76
C ASN A 59 -5.89 3.70 5.25
N VAL A 60 -5.54 4.70 4.44
CA VAL A 60 -4.19 4.97 3.94
C VAL A 60 -4.05 6.48 3.76
N GLY A 61 -3.20 7.12 4.57
CA GLY A 61 -2.90 8.54 4.48
C GLY A 61 -1.58 8.78 3.73
N ILE A 62 -1.61 9.52 2.62
CA ILE A 62 -0.43 9.91 1.85
C ILE A 62 -0.23 11.41 1.96
N ALA A 63 0.89 11.82 2.56
CA ALA A 63 1.32 13.21 2.55
C ALA A 63 2.08 13.52 1.25
N VAL A 64 1.72 14.60 0.55
CA VAL A 64 2.43 15.08 -0.63
C VAL A 64 3.24 16.32 -0.24
N THR A 65 4.56 16.18 -0.19
CA THR A 65 5.44 17.29 0.20
C THR A 65 6.85 17.09 -0.34
N ASP A 66 7.44 18.18 -0.84
CA ASP A 66 8.86 18.25 -1.23
C ASP A 66 9.74 18.76 -0.09
N GLN A 67 9.11 19.18 1.02
CA GLN A 67 9.79 19.75 2.17
C GLN A 67 9.85 18.72 3.29
N SER A 68 11.04 18.14 3.48
CA SER A 68 11.35 17.08 4.45
C SER A 68 11.10 17.45 5.92
N HIS A 69 10.75 18.69 6.24
CA HIS A 69 10.40 19.15 7.59
C HIS A 69 8.90 19.45 7.77
N LEU A 70 8.11 19.37 6.68
CA LEU A 70 6.65 19.62 6.70
C LEU A 70 5.83 18.33 6.66
N PHE A 71 6.45 17.15 6.77
CA PHE A 71 5.69 15.91 6.83
C PHE A 71 5.02 15.75 8.20
N THR A 72 3.87 15.07 8.19
CA THR A 72 3.15 14.74 9.41
C THR A 72 3.34 13.26 9.79
N PRO A 73 3.59 12.94 11.07
CA PRO A 73 3.56 11.57 11.57
C PRO A 73 2.19 10.89 11.40
N ALA A 74 1.15 11.67 11.07
CA ALA A 74 -0.19 11.19 10.81
C ALA A 74 -0.38 10.49 9.44
N SER A 75 0.67 10.42 8.61
CA SER A 75 0.64 9.79 7.28
C SER A 75 1.34 8.42 7.27
N ASP A 76 0.84 7.49 6.45
CA ASP A 76 1.43 6.16 6.23
C ASP A 76 2.54 6.19 5.17
N ALA A 77 2.49 7.16 4.26
CA ALA A 77 3.48 7.34 3.20
C ALA A 77 3.66 8.83 2.85
N ILE A 78 4.84 9.15 2.33
CA ILE A 78 5.19 10.47 1.81
C ILE A 78 5.48 10.33 0.32
N LEU A 79 4.88 11.20 -0.49
CA LEU A 79 5.09 11.27 -1.93
C LEU A 79 5.63 12.66 -2.29
N ALA A 80 6.68 12.72 -3.11
CA ALA A 80 7.14 13.97 -3.66
C ALA A 80 6.09 14.53 -4.64
N GLY A 81 5.91 15.86 -4.67
CA GLY A 81 4.92 16.51 -5.54
C GLY A 81 5.14 16.16 -7.02
N GLU A 82 6.40 16.11 -7.44
CA GLU A 82 6.81 15.72 -8.80
C GLU A 82 6.42 14.28 -9.17
N GLN A 83 6.23 13.40 -8.17
CA GLN A 83 5.89 11.99 -8.36
C GLN A 83 4.38 11.70 -8.21
N MET A 84 3.54 12.73 -8.08
CA MET A 84 2.08 12.55 -7.97
C MET A 84 1.50 11.77 -9.16
N SER A 85 2.12 11.89 -10.34
CA SER A 85 1.75 11.17 -11.56
C SER A 85 1.98 9.65 -11.50
N VAL A 86 2.74 9.15 -10.52
CA VAL A 86 3.07 7.72 -10.33
C VAL A 86 2.18 7.07 -9.27
N LEU A 87 1.28 7.83 -8.63
CA LEU A 87 0.44 7.33 -7.54
C LEU A 87 -0.44 6.14 -7.98
N ASP A 88 -0.97 6.16 -9.20
CA ASP A 88 -1.76 5.07 -9.76
C ASP A 88 -0.93 3.79 -9.94
N GLU A 89 0.30 3.92 -10.44
CA GLU A 89 1.24 2.82 -10.59
C GLU A 89 1.64 2.25 -9.23
N LEU A 90 1.86 3.10 -8.23
CA LEU A 90 2.14 2.70 -6.85
C LEU A 90 0.99 1.88 -6.26
N ILE A 91 -0.24 2.34 -6.43
CA ILE A 91 -1.45 1.62 -5.97
C ILE A 91 -1.57 0.27 -6.69
N ASN A 92 -1.29 0.23 -7.99
CA ASN A 92 -1.31 -1.01 -8.76
C ASN A 92 -0.21 -1.98 -8.32
N TYR A 93 0.98 -1.48 -8.00
CA TYR A 93 2.05 -2.28 -7.42
C TYR A 93 1.70 -2.83 -6.04
N ALA A 94 1.09 -2.03 -5.17
CA ALA A 94 0.62 -2.49 -3.86
C ALA A 94 -0.38 -3.66 -3.98
N LYS A 95 -1.29 -3.61 -4.97
CA LYS A 95 -2.20 -4.72 -5.29
C LYS A 95 -1.44 -5.99 -5.72
N LYS A 96 -0.41 -5.85 -6.56
CA LYS A 96 0.44 -6.98 -6.98
C LYS A 96 1.28 -7.52 -5.83
N ALA A 97 1.81 -6.66 -4.97
CA ALA A 97 2.57 -7.07 -3.78
C ALA A 97 1.75 -7.98 -2.86
N LYS A 98 0.45 -7.71 -2.70
CA LYS A 98 -0.46 -8.61 -1.98
C LYS A 98 -0.49 -10.02 -2.60
N LEU A 99 -0.51 -10.14 -3.92
CA LEU A 99 -0.45 -11.44 -4.60
C LEU A 99 0.87 -12.16 -4.31
N ILE A 100 2.01 -11.45 -4.33
CA ILE A 100 3.32 -12.02 -3.98
C ILE A 100 3.28 -12.60 -2.57
N ILE A 101 2.74 -11.85 -1.59
CA ILE A 101 2.63 -12.30 -0.20
C ILE A 101 1.80 -13.58 -0.10
N ILE A 102 0.65 -13.66 -0.80
CA ILE A 102 -0.21 -14.85 -0.80
C ILE A 102 0.54 -16.06 -1.38
N LEU A 103 1.30 -15.89 -2.46
CA LEU A 103 2.09 -16.97 -3.09
C LEU A 103 3.19 -17.47 -2.16
N ILE A 104 3.94 -16.56 -1.54
CA ILE A 104 4.99 -16.91 -0.56
C ILE A 104 4.40 -17.65 0.63
N PHE A 105 3.27 -17.17 1.17
CA PHE A 105 2.63 -17.79 2.32
C PHE A 105 2.10 -19.19 1.97
N SER A 106 1.54 -19.35 0.77
CA SER A 106 1.09 -20.66 0.26
C SER A 106 2.26 -21.64 0.14
N LEU A 107 3.40 -21.19 -0.40
CA LEU A 107 4.62 -22.00 -0.50
C LEU A 107 5.15 -22.39 0.90
N SER A 108 5.16 -21.45 1.85
CA SER A 108 5.56 -21.70 3.25
C SER A 108 4.68 -22.76 3.91
N ILE A 109 3.36 -22.69 3.72
CA ILE A 109 2.42 -23.71 4.23
C ILE A 109 2.75 -25.09 3.63
N ILE A 110 2.98 -25.17 2.31
CA ILE A 110 3.33 -26.44 1.64
C ILE A 110 4.60 -27.03 2.25
N TYR A 111 5.67 -26.24 2.43
CA TYR A 111 6.90 -26.70 3.07
C TYR A 111 6.66 -27.22 4.49
N ASN A 112 5.86 -26.50 5.29
CA ASN A 112 5.56 -26.92 6.66
C ASN A 112 4.74 -28.21 6.70
N ILE A 113 3.76 -28.39 5.80
CA ILE A 113 2.98 -29.62 5.71
C ILE A 113 3.88 -30.81 5.34
N VAL A 114 4.77 -30.63 4.36
CA VAL A 114 5.72 -31.66 3.95
C VAL A 114 6.67 -32.00 5.10
N GLY A 115 7.22 -30.99 5.77
CA GLY A 115 8.08 -31.17 6.94
C GLY A 115 7.38 -31.92 8.08
N MET A 116 6.13 -31.55 8.36
CA MET A 116 5.29 -32.20 9.36
C MET A 116 5.02 -33.67 9.01
N TYR A 117 4.74 -33.99 7.74
CA TYR A 117 4.55 -35.37 7.30
C TYR A 117 5.78 -36.26 7.55
N PHE A 118 6.98 -35.78 7.22
CA PHE A 118 8.21 -36.54 7.50
C PHE A 118 8.50 -36.68 8.99
N ALA A 119 8.19 -35.64 9.79
CA ALA A 119 8.36 -35.66 11.23
C ALA A 119 7.43 -36.68 11.90
N THR A 120 6.14 -36.71 11.53
CA THR A 120 5.17 -37.66 12.11
C THR A 120 5.36 -39.09 11.62
N SER A 121 5.91 -39.27 10.41
CA SER A 121 6.24 -40.59 9.86
C SER A 121 7.52 -41.21 10.47
N ALA A 122 8.20 -40.52 11.40
CA ALA A 122 9.49 -40.90 11.97
C ALA A 122 10.61 -41.13 10.92
N GLN A 123 10.44 -40.57 9.72
CA GLN A 123 11.37 -40.68 8.58
C GLN A 123 12.31 -39.48 8.47
N LEU A 124 12.11 -38.45 9.29
CA LEU A 124 12.92 -37.24 9.27
C LEU A 124 14.29 -37.48 9.94
N SER A 125 15.34 -37.66 9.13
CA SER A 125 16.70 -37.68 9.66
C SER A 125 17.21 -36.26 9.97
N PRO A 126 18.12 -36.07 10.94
CA PRO A 126 18.71 -34.76 11.23
C PRO A 126 19.38 -34.11 10.01
N MET A 127 19.98 -34.90 9.12
CA MET A 127 20.60 -34.41 7.89
C MET A 127 19.56 -33.86 6.90
N VAL A 128 18.43 -34.55 6.73
CA VAL A 128 17.33 -34.09 5.86
C VAL A 128 16.74 -32.79 6.42
N ALA A 129 16.51 -32.71 7.73
CA ALA A 129 16.05 -31.49 8.37
C ALA A 129 17.02 -30.31 8.16
N ALA A 130 18.32 -30.55 8.31
CA ALA A 130 19.38 -29.55 8.13
C ALA A 130 19.46 -29.00 6.69
N ILE A 131 19.08 -29.80 5.67
CA ILE A 131 19.03 -29.37 4.27
C ILE A 131 17.71 -28.66 3.94
N LEU A 132 16.58 -29.19 4.42
CA LEU A 132 15.25 -28.64 4.12
C LEU A 132 15.06 -27.22 4.67
N MET A 133 15.57 -26.94 5.87
CA MET A 133 15.42 -25.65 6.53
C MET A 133 16.01 -24.47 5.70
N PRO A 134 17.29 -24.50 5.26
CA PRO A 134 17.83 -23.43 4.43
C PRO A 134 17.20 -23.37 3.03
N ILE A 135 16.84 -24.51 2.43
CA ILE A 135 16.18 -24.53 1.11
C ILE A 135 14.87 -23.76 1.14
N SER A 136 14.02 -23.98 2.15
CA SER A 136 12.74 -23.27 2.28
C SER A 136 12.92 -21.74 2.32
N SER A 137 13.88 -21.26 3.13
CA SER A 137 14.18 -19.84 3.22
C SER A 137 14.69 -19.26 1.90
N ILE A 138 15.65 -19.95 1.26
CA ILE A 138 16.21 -19.53 -0.04
C ILE A 138 15.12 -19.47 -1.10
N SER A 139 14.24 -20.48 -1.18
CA SER A 139 13.14 -20.53 -2.15
C SER A 139 12.14 -19.38 -1.93
N ILE A 140 11.79 -19.06 -0.68
CA ILE A 140 10.92 -17.94 -0.34
C ILE A 140 11.55 -16.61 -0.75
N VAL A 141 12.82 -16.39 -0.40
CA VAL A 141 13.54 -15.14 -0.73
C VAL A 141 13.70 -15.00 -2.25
N ALA A 142 14.08 -16.06 -2.94
CA ALA A 142 14.25 -16.06 -4.39
C ALA A 142 12.93 -15.75 -5.12
N LEU A 143 11.83 -16.39 -4.71
CA LEU A 143 10.51 -16.14 -5.29
C LEU A 143 10.05 -14.70 -5.02
N SER A 144 10.24 -14.21 -3.79
CA SER A 144 9.91 -12.83 -3.41
C SER A 144 10.66 -11.81 -4.26
N ALA A 145 11.98 -11.98 -4.40
CA ALA A 145 12.84 -11.10 -5.18
C ALA A 145 12.47 -11.13 -6.67
N LEU A 146 12.28 -12.33 -7.23
CA LEU A 146 11.91 -12.51 -8.63
C LEU A 146 10.58 -11.81 -8.96
N LEU A 147 9.53 -12.09 -8.19
CA LEU A 147 8.21 -11.50 -8.44
C LEU A 147 8.21 -9.99 -8.22
N SER A 148 8.91 -9.49 -7.20
CA SER A 148 9.04 -8.06 -6.95
C SER A 148 9.77 -7.35 -8.10
N PHE A 149 10.84 -7.95 -8.63
CA PHE A 149 11.56 -7.44 -9.79
C PHE A 149 10.67 -7.40 -11.05
N LEU A 150 9.92 -8.48 -11.32
CA LEU A 150 9.03 -8.53 -12.48
C LEU A 150 7.91 -7.51 -12.40
N PHE A 151 7.29 -7.32 -11.22
CA PHE A 151 6.16 -6.42 -11.05
C PHE A 151 6.54 -4.95 -10.87
N SER A 152 7.77 -4.65 -10.43
CA SER A 152 8.30 -3.28 -10.33
C SER A 152 8.78 -2.70 -11.67
N SER A 153 8.97 -3.53 -12.69
CA SER A 153 9.45 -3.10 -14.03
C SER A 153 8.61 -1.98 -14.65
N THR A 154 7.31 -1.93 -14.36
CA THR A 154 6.41 -0.86 -14.81
C THR A 154 6.76 0.50 -14.21
N ILE A 155 7.04 0.55 -12.91
CA ILE A 155 7.41 1.79 -12.19
C ILE A 155 8.82 2.25 -12.60
N ARG A 156 9.74 1.31 -12.83
CA ARG A 156 11.14 1.62 -13.14
C ARG A 156 11.38 2.15 -14.56
N SER A 157 10.40 2.04 -15.47
CA SER A 157 10.57 2.40 -16.87
C SER A 157 10.43 3.91 -17.18
N LYS A 158 9.98 4.72 -16.22
CA LYS A 158 9.66 6.15 -16.43
C LYS A 158 10.49 7.12 -15.57
N ASN A 159 11.35 6.60 -14.69
CA ASN A 159 12.39 7.35 -13.99
C ASN A 159 13.72 7.17 -14.72
#